data_AF-A0A377K8U2-F1
#
_entry.id   AF-A0A377K8U2-F1
#
_cell.length_a   1.000
_cell.length_b   1.000
_cell.length_c   1.000
_cell.angle_alpha   90.00
_cell.angle_beta   90.00
_cell.angle_gamma   90.00
#
_symmetry.space_group_name_H-M   'P 1'
#
loop_
_entity.id
_entity.type
_entity.pdbx_description
1 polymer ?
#
loop_
_entity_poly.entity_id
_entity_poly.type
_entity_poly.pdbx_seq_one_letter_code
_entity_poly.pdbx_strand_id
1 'polypeptide(L)' 'MVVAADFSSTILSRPIDVSRYGVIYAGAQKNIGPAGLTIVIVREDLLGKANIACPSILDYSILNR' A
#
# COMPACT_ATOMS: atom_id res chain seq x y z
N MET A 1 -1.65 -16.07 7.32
CA MET A 1 -0.50 -15.15 7.45
C MET A 1 -0.78 -13.92 6.59
N VAL A 2 -0.51 -12.71 7.09
CA VAL A 2 -0.63 -11.47 6.32
C VAL A 2 0.75 -11.09 5.79
N VAL A 3 0.88 -10.87 4.49
CA VAL A 3 2.14 -10.44 3.86
C VAL A 3 2.05 -8.94 3.57
N ALA A 4 3.02 -8.19 4.09
CA ALA A 4 3.26 -6.79 3.74
C ALA A 4 4.57 -6.71 2.94
N ALA A 5 4.56 -6.07 1.77
CA ALA A 5 5.71 -6.05 0.88
C ALA A 5 6.00 -4.65 0.29
N ASP A 6 7.29 -4.32 0.24
CA ASP A 6 7.82 -3.15 -0.46
C ASP A 6 8.05 -3.50 -1.94
N PHE A 7 7.29 -2.85 -2.82
CA PHE A 7 7.42 -2.99 -4.25
C PHE A 7 7.96 -1.71 -4.92
N SER A 8 8.52 -0.77 -4.16
CA SER A 8 8.93 0.54 -4.66
C SER A 8 9.76 0.47 -5.93
N SER A 9 10.71 -0.47 -6.05
CA SER A 9 11.60 -0.58 -7.21
C SER A 9 11.18 -1.62 -8.27
N THR A 10 10.06 -2.32 -8.08
CA THR A 10 9.67 -3.44 -8.96
C THR A 10 8.18 -3.52 -9.26
N ILE A 11 7.33 -2.67 -8.67
CA ILE A 11 5.90 -2.62 -9.02
C ILE A 11 5.74 -2.33 -10.51
N LEU A 12 4.81 -3.00 -11.19
CA LEU A 12 4.60 -2.91 -12.65
C LEU A 12 5.76 -3.45 -13.52
N SER A 13 6.86 -3.96 -12.94
CA SER A 13 7.95 -4.54 -13.75
C SER A 13 7.61 -5.94 -14.30
N ARG A 14 6.64 -6.62 -13.69
CA ARG A 14 6.11 -7.94 -14.08
C ARG A 14 4.72 -8.16 -13.47
N PRO A 15 3.89 -9.09 -14.00
CA PRO A 15 2.66 -9.51 -13.36
C PRO A 15 2.91 -10.12 -11.97
N ILE A 16 2.02 -9.84 -11.01
CA ILE A 16 2.04 -10.44 -9.68
C ILE A 16 0.62 -10.85 -9.26
N ASP A 17 0.51 -11.90 -8.45
CA ASP A 17 -0.76 -12.30 -7.83
C ASP A 17 -1.01 -11.47 -6.56
N VAL A 18 -1.78 -10.39 -6.69
CA VAL A 18 -2.08 -9.46 -5.60
C VAL A 18 -2.85 -10.16 -4.46
N SER A 19 -3.60 -11.23 -4.75
CA SER A 19 -4.39 -11.94 -3.73
C SER A 19 -3.55 -12.61 -2.64
N ARG A 20 -2.25 -12.80 -2.88
CA ARG A 20 -1.29 -13.36 -1.91
C ARG A 20 -0.87 -12.36 -0.84
N TYR A 21 -1.16 -11.07 -1.04
CA TYR A 21 -0.69 -10.00 -0.17
C TYR A 21 -1.85 -9.42 0.65
N GLY A 22 -1.51 -8.95 1.85
CA GLY A 22 -2.41 -8.08 2.62
C GLY A 22 -2.16 -6.60 2.31
N VAL A 23 -0.88 -6.23 2.18
CA VAL A 23 -0.46 -4.87 1.86
C VAL A 23 0.69 -4.90 0.86
N ILE A 24 0.60 -4.05 -0.17
CA ILE A 24 1.71 -3.71 -1.07
C ILE A 24 1.86 -2.20 -1.04
N TYR A 25 3.07 -1.69 -0.80
CA TYR A 25 3.35 -0.26 -0.92
C TYR A 25 4.51 -0.01 -1.88
N ALA A 26 4.43 1.09 -2.62
CA ALA A 26 5.45 1.48 -3.57
C ALA A 26 5.53 3.00 -3.73
N GLY A 27 6.72 3.56 -3.52
CA GLY A 27 7.00 4.94 -3.94
C GLY A 27 7.00 5.04 -5.46
N ALA A 28 6.35 6.06 -6.02
CA ALA A 28 6.21 6.22 -7.46
C ALA A 28 7.56 6.47 -8.17
N GLN A 29 8.53 7.08 -7.49
CA GLN A 29 9.77 7.65 -8.02
C GLN A 29 10.79 6.68 -8.63
N LYS A 30 10.49 5.39 -8.69
CA LYS A 30 11.40 4.39 -9.25
C LYS A 30 10.85 3.79 -10.53
N ASN A 31 9.63 3.24 -10.48
CA ASN A 31 9.08 2.47 -11.59
C ASN A 31 7.70 2.96 -12.08
N ILE A 32 7.17 4.07 -11.54
CA ILE A 32 5.85 4.61 -11.92
C ILE A 32 5.93 6.04 -12.44
N GLY A 33 6.65 6.94 -11.75
CA GLY A 33 6.58 8.37 -12.01
C GLY A 33 7.57 9.20 -11.17
N PRO A 34 7.25 10.47 -10.84
CA PRO A 34 8.13 11.35 -10.07
C PRO A 34 8.08 11.09 -8.56
N ALA A 35 8.99 11.72 -7.81
CA ALA A 35 8.97 11.73 -6.34
C ALA A 35 7.82 12.56 -5.77
N GLY A 36 7.41 12.20 -4.55
CA GLY A 36 6.32 12.87 -3.82
C GLY A 36 4.99 12.10 -3.78
N LEU A 37 4.91 10.91 -4.40
CA LEU A 37 3.71 10.06 -4.39
C LEU A 37 4.04 8.63 -3.96
N THR A 38 3.16 8.02 -3.17
CA THR A 38 3.22 6.60 -2.80
C THR A 38 1.89 5.94 -3.13
N ILE A 39 1.94 4.77 -3.75
CA ILE A 39 0.77 3.91 -3.99
C ILE A 39 0.76 2.83 -2.91
N VAL A 40 -0.41 2.56 -2.36
CA VAL A 40 -0.64 1.48 -1.40
C VAL A 40 -1.86 0.69 -1.82
N ILE A 41 -1.72 -0.63 -1.91
CA ILE A 41 -2.82 -1.59 -2.11
C ILE A 41 -3.02 -2.30 -0.77
N VAL A 42 -4.21 -2.18 -0.19
CA VAL A 42 -4.54 -2.76 1.13
C VAL A 42 -5.78 -3.65 0.98
N ARG A 43 -5.73 -4.83 1.60
CA ARG A 43 -6.89 -5.73 1.68
C ARG A 43 -7.92 -5.17 2.66
N GLU A 44 -9.19 -5.10 2.24
CA GLU A 44 -10.25 -4.37 2.96
C GLU A 44 -10.49 -4.85 4.41
N ASP A 45 -10.34 -6.15 4.68
CA ASP A 45 -10.48 -6.75 6.01
C ASP A 45 -9.41 -6.30 7.02
N LEU A 46 -8.36 -5.62 6.55
CA LEU A 46 -7.29 -5.05 7.37
C LEU A 46 -7.57 -3.59 7.79
N LEU A 47 -8.59 -2.94 7.21
CA LEU A 47 -8.97 -1.56 7.54
C LEU A 47 -9.69 -1.48 8.90
N GLY A 48 -9.75 -0.26 9.47
CA GLY A 48 -10.44 0.02 10.74
C GLY A 48 -9.73 -0.49 11.99
N LYS A 49 -8.47 -0.94 11.85
CA LYS A 49 -7.65 -1.50 12.94
C LYS A 49 -6.38 -0.66 13.22
N ALA A 50 -6.34 0.58 12.72
CA ALA A 50 -5.22 1.48 12.95
C ALA A 50 -5.09 1.81 14.45
N ASN A 51 -3.85 2.03 14.91
CA ASN A 51 -3.62 2.51 16.27
C ASN A 51 -4.18 3.93 16.42
N ILE A 52 -4.73 4.27 17.59
CA ILE A 52 -5.23 5.62 17.90
C ILE A 52 -4.19 6.73 17.72
N ALA A 53 -2.91 6.40 17.84
CA ALA A 53 -1.81 7.33 17.61
C ALA A 53 -1.46 7.53 16.11
N CYS A 54 -2.07 6.78 15.20
CA CYS A 54 -1.81 6.90 13.77
C CYS A 54 -2.33 8.25 13.25
N PRO A 55 -1.48 9.08 12.61
CA PRO A 55 -1.95 10.31 11.96
C PRO A 55 -2.99 10.00 10.88
N SER A 56 -4.06 10.80 10.79
CA SER A 56 -5.17 10.55 9.86
C SER A 56 -4.75 10.48 8.39
N ILE A 57 -3.67 11.17 7.99
CA ILE A 57 -3.11 11.09 6.63
C ILE A 57 -2.53 9.71 6.27
N LEU A 58 -2.25 8.87 7.27
CA LEU A 58 -1.76 7.50 7.12
C LEU A 58 -2.83 6.45 7.48
N ASP A 59 -4.03 6.89 7.90
CA ASP A 59 -5.15 6.00 8.14
C ASP A 59 -5.95 5.78 6.86
N TYR A 60 -5.69 4.65 6.20
CA TYR A 60 -6.32 4.28 4.93
C TYR A 60 -7.82 4.00 5.04
N SER A 61 -8.37 3.81 6.24
CA SER A 61 -9.81 3.61 6.41
C SER A 61 -10.62 4.87 6.13
N ILE A 62 -10.01 6.06 6.30
CA ILE A 62 -10.67 7.35 6.12
C ILE A 62 -10.91 7.66 4.64
N LEU A 63 -10.09 7.09 3.75
CA LEU A 63 -10.12 7.32 2.31
C LEU A 63 -11.15 6.46 1.57
N ASN A 64 -11.67 5.41 2.21
CA ASN A 64 -12.54 4.41 1.58
C ASN A 64 -14.04 4.75 1.77
N ARG A 65 -14.46 5.92 1.31
CA ARG A 65 -15.86 6.38 1.34
C ARG A 65 -16.62 6.02 0.07
#